data_AF-A0A7S1RTZ3-F1
#
_entry.id   AF-A0A7S1RTZ3-F1
#
_cell.length_a   1.000
_cell.length_b   1.000
_cell.length_c   1.000
_cell.angle_alpha   90.00
_cell.angle_beta   90.00
_cell.angle_gamma   90.00
#
_symmetry.space_group_name_H-M   'P 1'
#
loop_
_entity.id
_entity.type
_entity.pdbx_description
1 polymer ?
#
loop_
_entity_poly.entity_id
_entity_poly.type
_entity_poly.pdbx_seq_one_letter_code
_entity_poly.pdbx_strand_id
1 'polypeptide(L)'
;ELSSEDRIVDNFGGDVPTAAPGGIAGTGIAVLAEVSAHTKRTSDVAPPPPPETFGAYTKRTQETSGVMAMMDLLIKDLDKEVTQANVEEKDAQADYETLMADSAQKRATDSTSLAQKEKATAELEGELDAHTDGKRAATEELAATLKYISSL
;
A
#
# COMPACT_ATOMS: atom_id res chain seq x y z
N GLU A 1 -9.66 -15.30 -48.36
CA GLU A 1 -8.98 -14.18 -47.69
C GLU A 1 -9.76 -12.91 -48.05
N LEU A 2 -10.22 -12.12 -47.08
CA LEU A 2 -10.98 -10.90 -47.35
C LEU A 2 -10.05 -9.84 -47.95
N SER A 3 -10.53 -9.11 -48.97
CA SER A 3 -9.79 -8.01 -49.59
C SER A 3 -9.50 -6.91 -48.56
N SER A 4 -8.41 -6.17 -48.74
CA SER A 4 -8.00 -5.08 -47.85
C SER A 4 -9.07 -4.01 -47.65
N GLU A 5 -10.00 -3.88 -48.59
CA GLU A 5 -11.15 -2.97 -48.54
C GLU A 5 -12.28 -3.50 -47.64
N ASP A 6 -12.50 -4.83 -47.59
CA ASP A 6 -13.55 -5.45 -46.78
C ASP A 6 -13.17 -5.49 -45.28
N ARG A 7 -11.87 -5.53 -44.95
CA ARG A 7 -11.40 -5.48 -43.56
C ARG A 7 -11.61 -4.12 -42.90
N ILE A 8 -11.69 -3.04 -43.68
CA ILE A 8 -11.97 -1.70 -43.15
C ILE A 8 -13.45 -1.56 -42.81
N VAL A 9 -14.34 -2.20 -43.56
CA VAL A 9 -15.80 -2.14 -43.30
C VAL A 9 -16.19 -2.96 -42.07
N ASP A 10 -15.56 -4.12 -41.85
CA ASP A 10 -15.77 -4.98 -40.66
C ASP A 10 -15.27 -4.30 -39.36
N ASN A 11 -14.11 -3.61 -39.40
CA ASN A 11 -13.57 -2.89 -38.23
C ASN A 11 -14.35 -1.63 -37.83
N PHE A 12 -15.15 -1.06 -38.73
CA PHE A 12 -16.01 0.10 -38.45
C PHE A 12 -17.48 -0.30 -38.21
N GLY A 13 -17.78 -1.60 -38.07
CA GLY A 13 -19.11 -2.10 -37.70
C GLY A 13 -20.16 -2.03 -38.82
N GLY A 14 -19.74 -2.09 -40.08
CA GLY A 14 -20.62 -2.16 -41.24
C GLY A 14 -20.88 -3.61 -41.68
N ASP A 15 -22.14 -3.95 -41.94
CA ASP A 15 -22.55 -5.28 -42.40
C ASP A 15 -22.18 -5.47 -43.89
N VAL A 16 -21.41 -6.52 -44.21
CA VAL A 16 -21.06 -6.85 -45.61
C VAL A 16 -22.28 -7.51 -46.28
N PRO A 17 -22.78 -6.99 -47.42
CA PRO A 17 -24.00 -7.49 -48.03
C PRO A 17 -23.76 -8.89 -48.61
N THR A 18 -24.27 -9.92 -47.94
CA THR A 18 -24.34 -11.28 -48.51
C THR A 18 -25.46 -11.32 -49.55
N ALA A 19 -25.11 -11.58 -50.81
CA ALA A 19 -26.09 -11.76 -51.88
C ALA A 19 -26.99 -12.98 -51.59
N ALA A 20 -28.31 -12.79 -51.55
CA ALA A 20 -29.29 -13.85 -51.32
C ALA A 20 -29.28 -14.88 -52.46
N PRO A 21 -28.97 -16.17 -52.21
CA PRO A 21 -29.07 -17.20 -53.23
C PRO A 21 -30.55 -17.56 -53.41
N GLY A 22 -31.16 -17.04 -54.47
CA GLY A 22 -32.45 -17.50 -54.95
C GLY A 22 -32.36 -18.96 -55.41
N GLY A 23 -33.37 -19.76 -55.03
CA GLY A 23 -33.81 -21.01 -55.66
C GLY A 23 -32.73 -22.06 -55.98
N ILE A 24 -32.85 -23.23 -55.37
CA ILE A 24 -32.07 -24.43 -55.74
C ILE A 24 -32.32 -24.82 -57.21
N ALA A 25 -31.39 -24.40 -58.08
CA ALA A 25 -31.32 -24.87 -59.45
C ALA A 25 -30.96 -26.37 -59.45
N GLY A 26 -31.76 -27.19 -60.14
CA GLY A 26 -31.43 -28.58 -60.46
C GLY A 26 -32.15 -29.68 -59.69
N THR A 27 -33.17 -29.40 -58.88
CA THR A 27 -33.84 -30.44 -58.06
C THR A 27 -35.24 -30.87 -58.51
N GLY A 28 -35.85 -30.24 -59.52
CA GLY A 28 -37.15 -30.68 -60.06
C GLY A 28 -38.29 -30.75 -59.02
N ILE A 29 -38.15 -30.06 -57.88
CA ILE A 29 -39.10 -30.12 -56.77
C ILE A 29 -40.36 -29.33 -57.15
N ALA A 30 -41.41 -30.06 -57.55
CA ALA A 30 -42.75 -29.54 -57.72
C ALA A 30 -43.36 -29.23 -56.34
N VAL A 31 -43.37 -27.95 -55.97
CA VAL A 31 -43.89 -27.38 -54.72
C VAL A 31 -45.41 -27.57 -54.51
N LEU A 32 -46.12 -28.31 -55.36
CA LEU A 32 -47.59 -28.36 -55.35
C LEU A 32 -48.22 -29.73 -55.05
N ALA A 33 -47.45 -30.80 -54.90
CA ALA A 33 -48.01 -32.15 -54.66
C ALA A 33 -48.00 -32.60 -53.18
N GLU A 34 -47.16 -32.00 -52.33
CA GLU A 34 -46.93 -32.48 -50.96
C GLU A 34 -47.94 -31.92 -49.94
N VAL A 35 -48.67 -30.85 -50.28
CA VAL A 35 -49.69 -30.25 -49.42
C VAL A 35 -50.90 -31.17 -49.20
N SER A 36 -51.20 -32.06 -50.16
CA SER A 36 -52.39 -32.94 -50.08
C SER A 36 -52.23 -34.13 -49.12
N ALA A 37 -51.02 -34.43 -48.64
CA ALA A 37 -50.78 -35.53 -47.70
C ALA A 37 -50.93 -35.11 -46.22
N HIS A 38 -50.97 -33.80 -45.93
CA HIS A 38 -51.00 -33.28 -44.55
C HIS A 38 -52.41 -33.13 -43.96
N THR A 39 -53.47 -33.22 -44.78
CA THR A 39 -54.87 -32.96 -44.36
C THR A 39 -55.62 -34.22 -43.89
N LYS A 40 -55.05 -35.43 -44.04
CA LYS A 40 -55.74 -36.69 -43.72
C LYS A 40 -55.17 -37.48 -42.52
N ARG A 41 -54.42 -36.82 -41.64
CA ARG A 41 -53.91 -37.44 -40.39
C ARG A 41 -53.98 -36.47 -39.19
N THR A 42 -55.13 -35.86 -38.98
CA THR A 42 -55.47 -35.19 -37.72
C THR A 42 -56.55 -36.02 -37.02
N SER A 43 -56.12 -37.15 -36.47
CA SER A 43 -56.85 -37.82 -35.40
C SER A 43 -56.74 -36.92 -34.16
N ASP A 44 -57.88 -36.61 -33.54
CA ASP A 44 -58.03 -35.78 -32.33
C ASP A 44 -57.28 -36.33 -31.10
N VAL A 45 -55.96 -36.25 -31.11
CA VAL A 45 -55.14 -36.46 -29.91
C VAL A 45 -54.18 -35.30 -29.81
N ALA A 46 -54.47 -34.36 -28.90
CA ALA A 46 -53.53 -33.33 -28.53
C ALA A 46 -52.20 -34.00 -28.11
N PRO A 47 -51.04 -33.57 -28.63
CA PRO A 47 -49.75 -34.09 -28.18
C PRO A 47 -49.64 -33.90 -26.65
N PRO A 48 -49.02 -34.87 -25.93
CA PRO A 48 -48.89 -34.79 -24.48
C PRO A 48 -48.26 -33.46 -24.07
N PRO A 49 -48.69 -32.87 -22.93
CA PRO A 49 -48.13 -31.61 -22.46
C PRO A 49 -46.60 -31.75 -22.35
N PRO A 50 -45.84 -30.73 -22.77
CA PRO A 50 -44.40 -30.77 -22.71
C PRO A 50 -43.94 -31.07 -21.28
N PRO A 51 -42.90 -31.89 -21.09
CA PRO A 51 -42.38 -32.22 -19.76
C PRO A 51 -41.99 -30.93 -19.04
N GLU A 52 -42.18 -30.90 -17.70
CA GLU A 52 -41.79 -29.74 -16.90
C GLU A 52 -40.33 -29.37 -17.18
N THR A 53 -40.12 -28.19 -17.76
CA THR A 53 -38.79 -27.60 -17.86
C THR A 53 -38.35 -27.16 -16.47
N PHE A 54 -37.04 -27.03 -16.24
CA PHE A 54 -36.49 -26.52 -14.98
C PHE A 54 -37.30 -25.29 -14.55
N GLY A 55 -37.96 -25.39 -13.38
CA GLY A 55 -38.85 -24.35 -12.87
C GLY A 55 -38.18 -22.99 -12.82
N ALA A 56 -38.99 -21.93 -12.71
CA ALA A 56 -38.56 -20.54 -12.74
C ALA A 56 -37.28 -20.30 -11.92
N TYR A 57 -36.30 -19.61 -12.53
CA TYR A 57 -35.03 -19.24 -11.91
C TYR A 57 -35.23 -18.73 -10.49
N THR A 58 -34.85 -19.54 -9.50
CA THR A 58 -34.88 -19.13 -8.10
C THR A 58 -33.75 -18.13 -7.89
N LYS A 59 -34.07 -16.83 -7.87
CA LYS A 59 -33.11 -15.82 -7.42
C LYS A 59 -32.65 -16.20 -6.02
N ARG A 60 -31.36 -16.50 -5.85
CA ARG A 60 -30.73 -16.73 -4.53
C ARG A 60 -30.53 -15.42 -3.77
N THR A 61 -31.61 -14.68 -3.56
CA THR A 61 -31.60 -13.32 -2.99
C THR A 61 -30.99 -13.28 -1.59
N GLN A 62 -31.17 -14.35 -0.81
CA GLN A 62 -30.64 -14.44 0.56
C GLN A 62 -29.12 -14.66 0.60
N GLU A 63 -28.56 -15.48 -0.30
CA GLU A 63 -27.10 -15.68 -0.40
C GLU A 63 -26.39 -14.43 -0.91
N THR A 64 -26.95 -13.73 -1.90
CA THR A 64 -26.39 -12.46 -2.41
C THR A 64 -26.38 -11.36 -1.35
N SER A 65 -27.43 -11.26 -0.52
CA SER A 65 -27.49 -10.31 0.60
C SER A 65 -26.41 -10.58 1.65
N GLY A 66 -26.13 -11.86 1.94
CA GLY A 66 -25.06 -12.26 2.87
C GLY A 66 -23.66 -11.90 2.37
N VAL A 67 -23.38 -12.10 1.07
CA VAL A 67 -22.09 -11.72 0.47
C VAL A 67 -21.91 -10.20 0.47
N MET A 68 -22.95 -9.42 0.14
CA MET A 68 -22.89 -7.96 0.20
C MET A 68 -22.60 -7.47 1.63
N ALA A 69 -23.22 -8.07 2.64
CA ALA A 69 -22.93 -7.75 4.03
C ALA A 69 -21.48 -8.09 4.43
N MET A 70 -20.92 -9.21 3.94
CA MET A 70 -19.49 -9.49 4.13
C MET A 70 -18.58 -8.48 3.43
N MET A 71 -18.95 -8.00 2.24
CA MET A 71 -18.17 -6.96 1.55
C MET A 71 -18.21 -5.63 2.31
N ASP A 72 -19.36 -5.25 2.86
CA ASP A 72 -19.48 -4.05 3.72
C ASP A 72 -18.64 -4.16 4.99
N LEU A 73 -18.52 -5.36 5.57
CA LEU A 73 -17.63 -5.61 6.70
C LEU A 73 -16.16 -5.45 6.30
N LEU A 74 -15.74 -6.03 5.18
CA LEU A 74 -14.36 -5.89 4.68
C LEU A 74 -14.00 -4.44 4.37
N ILE A 75 -14.93 -3.65 3.83
CA ILE A 75 -14.71 -2.22 3.59
C ILE A 75 -14.53 -1.48 4.92
N LYS A 76 -15.37 -1.75 5.92
CA LYS A 76 -15.25 -1.13 7.25
C LYS A 76 -13.95 -1.52 7.95
N ASP A 77 -13.55 -2.77 7.83
CA ASP A 77 -12.29 -3.25 8.41
C ASP A 77 -11.11 -2.57 7.72
N LEU A 78 -11.14 -2.42 6.39
CA LEU A 78 -10.12 -1.68 5.63
C LEU A 78 -10.09 -0.20 6.02
N ASP A 79 -11.23 0.48 6.16
CA ASP A 79 -11.30 1.89 6.60
C ASP A 79 -10.71 2.06 8.01
N LYS A 80 -10.94 1.09 8.89
CA LYS A 80 -10.38 1.06 10.24
C LYS A 80 -8.86 0.87 10.21
N GLU A 81 -8.36 -0.08 9.43
CA GLU A 81 -6.92 -0.33 9.26
C GLU A 81 -6.21 0.88 8.67
N VAL A 82 -6.80 1.52 7.65
CA VAL A 82 -6.26 2.76 7.06
C VAL A 82 -6.22 3.88 8.11
N THR A 83 -7.27 4.03 8.91
CA THR A 83 -7.28 5.04 9.98
C THR A 83 -6.20 4.77 11.02
N GLN A 84 -6.05 3.51 11.47
CA GLN A 84 -5.03 3.13 12.43
C GLN A 84 -3.62 3.37 11.87
N ALA A 85 -3.34 2.92 10.64
CA ALA A 85 -2.06 3.11 9.97
C ALA A 85 -1.70 4.61 9.84
N ASN A 86 -2.67 5.47 9.50
CA ASN A 86 -2.45 6.91 9.43
C ASN A 86 -2.11 7.55 10.79
N VAL A 87 -2.69 7.04 11.88
CA VAL A 87 -2.36 7.52 13.23
C VAL A 87 -0.97 7.04 13.62
N GLU A 88 -0.68 5.75 13.44
CA GLU A 88 0.64 5.17 13.73
C GLU A 88 1.76 5.86 12.93
N GLU A 89 1.52 6.20 11.66
CA GLU A 89 2.47 6.95 10.85
C GLU A 89 2.71 8.36 11.39
N LYS A 90 1.65 9.08 11.77
CA LYS A 90 1.77 10.43 12.36
C LYS A 90 2.51 10.42 13.69
N ASP A 91 2.20 9.46 14.55
CA ASP A 91 2.86 9.29 15.84
C ASP A 91 4.34 8.94 15.63
N ALA A 92 4.65 8.03 14.70
CA ALA A 92 6.03 7.69 14.36
C ALA A 92 6.82 8.87 13.78
N GLN A 93 6.19 9.70 12.94
CA GLN A 93 6.81 10.93 12.43
C GLN A 93 7.07 11.93 13.56
N ALA A 94 6.11 12.15 14.45
CA ALA A 94 6.26 13.06 15.59
C ALA A 94 7.35 12.59 16.57
N ASP A 95 7.42 11.29 16.84
CA ASP A 95 8.46 10.68 17.66
C ASP A 95 9.85 10.85 17.04
N TYR A 96 9.96 10.67 15.71
CA TYR A 96 11.20 10.90 15.00
C TYR A 96 11.65 12.36 15.07
N GLU A 97 10.76 13.31 14.80
CA GLU A 97 11.07 14.74 14.88
C GLU A 97 11.50 15.14 16.30
N THR A 98 10.78 14.66 17.31
CA THR A 98 11.10 14.89 18.72
C THR A 98 12.47 14.31 19.07
N LEU A 99 12.73 13.05 18.68
CA LEU A 99 14.01 12.39 18.90
C LEU A 99 15.17 13.17 18.26
N MET A 100 14.97 13.69 17.04
CA MET A 100 15.99 14.46 16.35
C MET A 100 16.26 15.81 17.02
N ALA A 101 15.21 16.52 17.44
CA ALA A 101 15.32 17.77 18.17
C ALA A 101 16.04 17.58 19.51
N ASP A 102 15.62 16.60 20.30
CA ASP A 102 16.24 16.26 21.59
C ASP A 102 17.69 15.83 21.42
N SER A 103 17.99 15.04 20.38
CA SER A 103 19.37 14.61 20.10
C SER A 103 20.27 15.77 19.68
N ALA A 104 19.74 16.76 18.96
CA ALA A 104 20.48 17.97 18.63
C ALA A 104 20.74 18.82 19.87
N GLN A 105 19.73 19.02 20.72
CA GLN A 105 19.86 19.74 21.98
C GLN A 105 20.87 19.06 22.91
N LYS A 106 20.75 17.74 23.11
CA LYS A 106 21.69 16.96 23.93
C LYS A 106 23.12 17.12 23.43
N ARG A 107 23.37 16.97 22.13
CA ARG A 107 24.73 17.18 21.57
C ARG A 107 25.27 18.57 21.87
N ALA A 108 24.45 19.62 21.74
CA ALA A 108 24.88 20.99 22.03
C ALA A 108 25.22 21.17 23.52
N THR A 109 24.35 20.67 24.42
CA THR A 109 24.57 20.73 25.87
C THR A 109 25.80 19.93 26.28
N ASP A 110 25.95 18.71 25.79
CA ASP A 110 27.06 17.83 26.14
C ASP A 110 28.40 18.38 25.63
N SER A 111 28.43 18.91 24.40
CA SER A 111 29.64 19.54 23.85
C SER A 111 30.06 20.75 24.68
N THR A 112 29.10 21.57 25.11
CA THR A 112 29.36 22.72 25.97
C THR A 112 29.86 22.27 27.35
N SER A 113 29.23 21.25 27.94
CA SER A 113 29.62 20.72 29.25
C SER A 113 31.03 20.12 29.20
N LEU A 114 31.39 19.43 28.12
CA LEU A 114 32.72 18.86 27.93
C LEU A 114 33.77 19.96 27.86
N ALA A 115 33.56 20.98 27.02
CA ALA A 115 34.48 22.12 26.93
C ALA A 115 34.65 22.87 28.27
N GLN A 116 33.57 23.04 29.03
CA GLN A 116 33.63 23.65 30.36
C GLN A 116 34.42 22.79 31.35
N LYS A 117 34.23 21.47 31.33
CA LYS A 117 34.97 20.53 32.19
C LYS A 117 36.45 20.50 31.83
N GLU A 118 36.79 20.44 30.55
CA GLU A 118 38.18 20.49 30.09
C GLU A 118 38.87 21.79 30.53
N LYS A 119 38.18 22.92 30.37
CA LYS A 119 38.69 24.21 30.86
C LYS A 119 38.93 24.19 32.37
N ALA A 120 37.94 23.73 33.15
CA ALA A 120 38.06 23.66 34.60
C ALA A 120 39.19 22.72 35.05
N THR A 121 39.37 21.59 34.36
CA THR A 121 40.48 20.66 34.62
C THR A 121 41.82 21.35 34.34
N ALA A 122 41.98 22.01 33.20
CA ALA A 122 43.22 22.71 32.87
C ALA A 122 43.54 23.85 33.85
N GLU A 123 42.53 24.61 34.29
CA GLU A 123 42.68 25.65 35.31
C GLU A 123 43.12 25.05 36.66
N LEU A 124 42.47 23.98 37.12
CA LEU A 124 42.82 23.30 38.37
C LEU A 124 44.21 22.66 38.32
N GLU A 125 44.61 22.07 37.20
CA GLU A 125 45.96 21.53 37.01
C GLU A 125 47.01 22.65 37.08
N GLY A 126 46.77 23.78 36.42
CA GLY A 126 47.66 24.94 36.49
C GLY A 126 47.78 25.52 37.91
N GLU A 127 46.67 25.62 38.64
CA GLU A 127 46.67 26.04 40.04
C GLU A 127 47.43 25.06 40.94
N LEU A 128 47.25 23.75 40.72
CA LEU A 128 47.94 22.71 41.48
C LEU A 128 49.47 22.77 41.27
N ASP A 129 49.91 22.94 40.03
CA ASP A 129 51.32 23.08 39.69
C ASP A 129 51.93 24.34 40.34
N ALA A 130 51.25 25.49 40.19
CA ALA A 130 51.67 26.75 40.80
C ALA A 130 51.75 26.65 42.33
N HIS A 131 50.79 25.99 42.97
CA HIS A 131 50.80 25.79 44.42
C HIS A 131 51.90 24.83 44.86
N THR A 132 52.20 23.79 44.07
CA THR A 132 53.27 22.83 44.34
C THR A 132 54.63 23.51 44.27
N ASP A 133 54.87 24.31 43.22
CA ASP A 133 56.10 25.11 43.09
C ASP A 133 56.22 26.18 44.17
N GLY A 134 55.13 26.90 44.46
CA GLY A 134 55.08 27.88 45.54
C GLY A 134 55.41 27.28 46.91
N LYS A 135 54.86 26.09 47.21
CA LYS A 135 55.17 25.35 48.44
C LYS A 135 56.64 24.94 48.49
N ARG A 136 57.20 24.45 47.38
CA ARG A 136 58.62 24.08 47.30
C ARG A 136 59.51 25.29 47.56
N ALA A 137 59.29 26.39 46.86
CA ALA A 137 60.03 27.64 47.04
C ALA A 137 59.92 28.15 48.50
N ALA A 138 58.71 28.20 49.06
CA ALA A 138 58.52 28.61 50.46
C ALA A 138 59.25 27.68 51.46
N THR A 139 59.35 26.38 51.16
CA THR A 139 60.08 25.42 51.99
C THR A 139 61.60 25.64 51.91
N GLU A 140 62.12 25.93 50.71
CA GLU A 140 63.54 26.28 50.50
C GLU A 140 63.90 27.58 51.22
N GLU A 141 63.08 28.62 51.11
CA GLU A 141 63.23 29.89 51.83
C GLU A 141 63.16 29.70 53.35
N LEU A 142 62.22 28.89 53.85
CA LEU A 142 62.13 28.55 55.26
C LEU A 142 63.41 27.84 55.75
N ALA A 143 63.95 26.91 54.98
CA ALA A 143 65.19 26.23 55.33
C ALA A 143 66.39 27.18 55.33
N ALA A 144 66.46 28.12 54.39
CA ALA A 144 67.51 29.13 54.32
C ALA A 144 67.46 30.10 55.52
N THR A 145 66.27 30.58 55.88
CA THR A 145 66.08 31.46 57.05
C THR A 145 66.45 30.77 58.35
N LEU A 146 66.05 29.50 58.55
CA LEU A 146 66.46 28.71 59.71
C LEU A 146 67.98 28.55 59.80
N LYS A 147 68.67 28.29 58.68
CA LYS A 147 70.14 28.23 58.65
C LYS A 147 70.78 29.56 59.04
N TYR A 148 70.28 30.68 58.52
CA TYR A 148 70.78 32.00 58.87
C TYR A 148 70.63 32.28 60.37
N ILE A 149 69.44 32.01 60.94
CA ILE A 149 69.19 32.15 62.39
C ILE A 149 70.14 31.28 63.20
N SER A 150 70.43 30.05 62.75
CA SER A 150 71.37 29.16 63.45
C SER A 150 72.83 29.59 63.37
N SER A 151 73.18 30.47 62.43
CA SER A 151 74.53 30.97 62.21
C SER A 151 74.83 32.32 62.88
N LEU A 152 73.79 32.96 63.44
CA LEU A 152 73.90 34.16 64.29
C LEU A 152 74.26 33.77 65.73
#